data_AF-C6SCB0-F1
#
_entry.id   AF-C6SCB0-F1
#
_cell.length_a   1.000
_cell.length_b   1.000
_cell.length_c   1.000
_cell.angle_alpha   90.00
_cell.angle_beta   90.00
_cell.angle_gamma   90.00
#
_symmetry.space_group_name_H-M   'P 1'
#
loop_
_entity.id
_entity.type
_entity.pdbx_description
1 polymer ?
#
loop_
_entity_poly.entity_id
_entity_poly.type
_entity_poly.pdbx_seq_one_letter_code
_entity_poly.pdbx_strand_id
1 'polypeptide(L)' 'MAYNPGIRTAICSLWMRHTLFEPSPTWIALRSDTYLRGYAYDFIQAFAPHLTREKVDRILYTPISEDFSI' A
#
# COMPACT_ATOMS: atom_id res chain seq x y z
N MET A 1 26.93 -20.82 -23.17
CA MET A 1 25.92 -20.76 -22.09
C MET A 1 26.49 -21.47 -20.87
N ALA A 2 26.96 -20.73 -19.87
CA ALA A 2 27.57 -21.32 -18.68
C ALA A 2 26.52 -21.40 -17.56
N TYR A 3 25.77 -22.50 -17.53
CA TYR A 3 24.94 -22.86 -16.38
C TYR A 3 25.82 -23.62 -15.38
N ASN A 4 26.09 -23.00 -14.22
CA ASN A 4 26.83 -23.61 -13.12
C ASN A 4 25.84 -24.00 -12.00
N PRO A 5 25.55 -25.29 -11.78
CA PRO A 5 24.51 -25.75 -10.84
C PRO A 5 24.91 -25.65 -9.34
N GLY A 6 26.08 -25.08 -9.02
CA GLY A 6 26.68 -25.15 -7.67
C GLY A 6 26.38 -23.99 -6.72
N ILE A 7 25.77 -22.88 -7.16
CA ILE A 7 25.41 -21.76 -6.29
C ILE A 7 23.95 -21.87 -5.88
N ARG A 8 23.69 -22.65 -4.82
CA ARG A 8 22.44 -22.55 -4.08
C ARG A 8 22.43 -21.18 -3.41
N THR A 9 21.64 -20.27 -3.95
CA THR A 9 21.32 -18.99 -3.30
C THR A 9 20.58 -19.30 -2.00
N ALA A 10 21.32 -19.50 -0.91
CA ALA A 10 20.77 -19.46 0.43
C ALA A 10 20.46 -18.00 0.75
N ILE A 11 19.34 -17.51 0.21
CA ILE A 11 18.76 -16.24 0.63
C ILE A 11 18.37 -16.41 2.11
N CYS A 12 19.23 -15.94 2.99
CA CYS A 12 18.96 -15.84 4.41
C CYS A 12 18.36 -14.46 4.65
N SER A 13 17.04 -14.38 4.84
CA SER A 13 16.39 -13.14 5.20
C SER A 13 16.85 -12.73 6.60
N LEU A 14 17.81 -11.82 6.68
CA LEU A 14 18.26 -11.24 7.95
C LEU A 14 17.16 -10.31 8.47
N TRP A 15 16.66 -10.60 9.66
CA TRP A 15 15.53 -9.90 10.27
C TRP A 15 15.97 -8.51 10.78
N MET A 16 16.01 -7.51 9.90
CA MET A 16 16.44 -6.13 10.19
C MET A 16 15.26 -5.17 10.42
N ARG A 17 14.19 -5.64 11.07
CA ARG A 17 12.88 -4.96 11.02
C ARG A 17 12.67 -3.74 11.95
N HIS A 18 13.55 -3.46 12.93
CA HIS A 18 13.18 -2.52 14.01
C HIS A 18 14.17 -1.39 14.34
N THR A 19 15.44 -1.45 13.93
CA THR A 19 16.44 -0.46 14.41
C THR A 19 17.11 0.34 13.29
N LEU A 20 16.98 -0.09 12.02
CA LEU A 20 17.76 0.49 10.92
C LEU A 20 16.92 1.28 9.90
N PHE A 21 15.61 1.04 9.84
CA PHE A 21 14.74 1.66 8.84
C PHE A 21 13.42 2.12 9.46
N GLU A 22 13.00 3.32 9.07
CA GLU A 22 11.67 3.83 9.33
C GLU A 22 10.64 2.97 8.57
N PRO A 23 9.45 2.68 9.12
CA PRO A 23 8.43 1.90 8.42
C PRO A 23 8.08 2.57 7.08
N SER A 24 8.15 1.82 5.99
CA SER A 24 7.75 2.33 4.67
C SER A 24 6.23 2.26 4.51
N PRO A 25 5.49 3.39 4.58
CA PRO A 25 4.06 3.36 4.33
C PRO A 25 3.80 2.97 2.87
N THR A 26 2.83 2.08 2.66
CA THR A 26 2.35 1.77 1.31
C THR A 26 1.08 2.57 1.06
N TRP A 27 1.09 3.37 0.01
CA TRP A 27 -0.01 4.26 -0.34
C TRP A 27 -0.83 3.68 -1.48
N ILE A 28 -2.16 3.79 -1.38
CA ILE A 28 -3.08 3.51 -2.48
C ILE A 28 -3.48 4.86 -3.07
N ALA A 29 -3.04 5.14 -4.30
CA ALA A 29 -3.40 6.36 -5.00
C ALA A 29 -4.64 6.13 -5.87
N LEU A 30 -5.63 6.99 -5.73
CA LEU A 30 -6.84 7.03 -6.55
C LEU A 30 -6.97 8.42 -7.16
N ARG A 31 -7.33 8.51 -8.44
CA ARG A 31 -7.63 9.80 -9.06
C ARG A 31 -9.01 10.28 -8.58
N SER A 32 -9.13 11.55 -8.22
CA SER A 32 -10.36 12.16 -7.68
C SER A 32 -11.59 12.02 -8.60
N ASP A 33 -11.36 11.94 -9.90
CA ASP A 33 -12.39 11.76 -10.93
C ASP A 33 -12.74 10.27 -11.20
N THR A 34 -12.21 9.34 -10.40
CA THR A 34 -12.46 7.90 -10.58
C THR A 34 -13.67 7.47 -9.78
N TYR A 35 -14.66 6.90 -10.46
CA TYR A 35 -15.73 6.16 -9.80
C TYR A 35 -15.24 4.78 -9.36
N LEU A 36 -15.15 4.55 -8.06
CA LEU A 36 -14.88 3.23 -7.51
C LEU A 36 -16.08 2.30 -7.73
N ARG A 37 -15.82 1.15 -8.37
CA ARG A 37 -16.81 0.06 -8.47
C ARG A 37 -16.66 -0.92 -7.32
N GLY A 38 -17.66 -1.79 -7.13
CA GLY A 38 -17.69 -2.77 -6.03
C GLY A 38 -16.41 -3.61 -5.89
N TYR A 39 -15.82 -4.04 -7.01
CA TYR A 39 -14.56 -4.81 -6.99
C TYR A 39 -13.36 -4.01 -6.46
N ALA A 40 -13.36 -2.68 -6.62
CA ALA A 40 -12.26 -1.84 -6.17
C ALA A 40 -12.31 -1.66 -4.65
N TYR A 41 -13.51 -1.56 -4.07
CA TYR A 41 -13.68 -1.61 -2.61
C TYR A 41 -13.21 -2.94 -2.04
N ASP A 42 -13.54 -4.06 -2.70
CA ASP A 42 -13.12 -5.40 -2.29
C ASP A 42 -11.59 -5.55 -2.31
N PHE A 43 -10.94 -5.05 -3.38
CA PHE A 43 -9.49 -4.99 -3.49
C PHE A 43 -8.83 -4.16 -2.37
N ILE A 44 -9.35 -2.97 -2.11
CA ILE A 44 -8.82 -2.09 -1.06
C ILE A 44 -8.98 -2.75 0.31
N GLN A 45 -10.12 -3.39 0.58
CA GLN A 45 -10.38 -4.08 1.84
C GLN A 45 -9.50 -5.32 2.02
N ALA A 46 -9.22 -6.06 0.94
CA ALA A 46 -8.29 -7.19 0.95
C ALA A 46 -6.84 -6.76 1.23
N PHE A 47 -6.42 -5.60 0.70
CA PHE A 47 -5.08 -5.06 0.92
C PHE A 47 -4.92 -4.40 2.30
N ALA A 48 -5.95 -3.67 2.74
CA ALA A 48 -5.96 -2.86 3.94
C ALA A 48 -7.31 -3.02 4.66
N PRO A 49 -7.47 -4.01 5.56
CA PRO A 49 -8.75 -4.31 6.20
C PRO A 49 -9.28 -3.18 7.08
N HIS A 50 -8.44 -2.20 7.44
CA HIS A 50 -8.80 -1.02 8.20
C HIS A 50 -9.44 0.10 7.36
N LEU A 51 -9.39 0.00 6.01
CA LEU A 51 -10.03 0.90 5.05
C LEU A 51 -11.39 0.31 4.64
N THR A 52 -12.41 0.52 5.47
CA THR A 52 -13.79 0.11 5.15
C THR A 52 -14.38 0.96 4.04
N ARG A 53 -15.43 0.46 3.39
CA ARG A 53 -16.15 1.17 2.33
C ARG A 53 -16.58 2.56 2.78
N GLU A 54 -17.14 2.71 3.99
CA GLU A 54 -17.55 4.03 4.50
C GLU A 54 -16.37 4.99 4.71
N LYS A 55 -15.21 4.49 5.13
CA LYS A 55 -14.00 5.33 5.26
C LYS A 55 -13.51 5.80 3.91
N VAL A 56 -13.43 4.90 2.93
CA VAL A 56 -12.98 5.24 1.57
C VAL A 56 -13.94 6.24 0.93
N ASP A 57 -15.24 6.04 1.09
CA ASP A 57 -16.30 6.95 0.63
C ASP A 57 -16.15 8.34 1.27
N ARG A 58 -15.98 8.40 2.59
CA ARG A 58 -15.72 9.65 3.30
C ARG A 58 -14.47 10.35 2.78
N ILE A 59 -13.37 9.63 2.54
CA ILE A 59 -12.11 10.24 2.05
C ILE A 59 -12.29 10.82 0.64
N LEU A 60 -13.04 10.14 -0.24
CA LEU A 60 -13.25 10.59 -1.62
C LEU A 60 -14.24 11.75 -1.75
N TYR A 61 -15.29 11.78 -0.91
CA TYR A 61 -16.36 12.76 -1.02
C TYR A 61 -16.29 13.89 0.03
N THR A 62 -15.38 13.80 1.00
CA THR A 62 -15.08 14.95 1.86
C THR A 62 -14.31 15.96 1.01
N PRO A 63 -14.73 17.25 0.99
CA PRO A 63 -13.92 18.28 0.34
C PRO A 63 -12.53 18.23 0.94
N ILE A 64 -11.51 18.16 0.08
CA ILE A 64 -10.10 18.18 0.47
C ILE A 64 -9.86 19.51 1.20
N SER A 65 -9.94 19.51 2.52
CA SER A 65 -9.53 20.64 3.35
C SER A 65 -8.02 20.58 3.40
N GLU A 66 -7.38 21.22 2.43
CA GLU A 66 -5.96 21.51 2.50
C GLU A 66 -5.76 22.53 3.62
N ASP A 67 -5.26 22.04 4.76
CA ASP A 67 -4.86 22.86 5.88
C ASP A 67 -3.56 23.58 5.47
N PHE A 68 -3.71 24.72 4.79
CA PHE A 68 -2.59 25.59 4.39
C PHE A 68 -2.09 26.45 5.57
N SER A 69 -2.12 25.95 6.79
CA SER A 69 -1.42 26.61 7.90
C SER A 69 0.08 26.33 7.79
N ILE A 70 0.75 27.27 7.11
CA ILE A 70 2.19 27.52 7.20
C ILE A 70 2.43 28.55 8.31
#